data_AF-A0A2J6H8H7-F1
#
_entry.id   AF-A0A2J6H8H7-F1
#
_cell.length_a   1.000
_cell.length_b   1.000
_cell.length_c   1.000
_cell.angle_alpha   90.00
_cell.angle_beta   90.00
_cell.angle_gamma   90.00
#
_symmetry.space_group_name_H-M   'P 1'
#
loop_
_entity.id
_entity.type
_entity.pdbx_description
1 polymer ?
#
loop_
_entity_poly.entity_id
_entity_poly.type
_entity_poly.pdbx_seq_one_letter_code
_entity_poly.pdbx_strand_id
1 'polypeptide(L)'
;MNGLDKNWQRNCVKASTMKNTTFENIFDAYQLVSGAKIKAKNYDEIFELGAYDGNKRGYTLYAFENGVRFDDFSVIISEKELMNNYQIERIKVNQAA
;
A
#
# COMPACT_ATOMS: atom_id res chain seq x y z
N MET A 1 42.27 -13.97 32.39
CA MET A 1 41.17 -13.04 32.70
C MET A 1 40.40 -12.83 31.41
N ASN A 2 39.32 -13.60 31.26
CA ASN A 2 38.54 -13.71 30.03
C ASN A 2 37.67 -12.48 29.80
N GLY A 3 37.53 -12.13 28.53
CA GLY A 3 36.91 -10.91 28.04
C GLY A 3 35.48 -10.71 28.52
N LEU A 4 35.19 -9.47 28.92
CA LEU A 4 33.86 -8.99 29.24
C LEU A 4 33.04 -8.90 27.95
N ASP A 5 32.12 -9.85 27.80
CA ASP A 5 31.07 -9.91 26.79
C ASP A 5 30.25 -8.61 26.74
N LYS A 6 30.49 -7.79 25.71
CA LYS A 6 29.69 -6.59 25.40
C LYS A 6 28.39 -6.97 24.69
N ASN A 7 27.51 -7.71 25.36
CA ASN A 7 26.29 -8.26 24.76
C ASN A 7 25.01 -7.43 24.99
N TRP A 8 25.14 -6.15 25.38
CA TRP A 8 23.99 -5.30 25.74
C TRP A 8 23.28 -4.63 24.54
N GLN A 9 23.83 -4.69 23.33
CA GLN A 9 23.26 -4.01 22.14
C GLN A 9 22.17 -4.82 21.40
N ARG A 10 21.72 -5.97 21.91
CA ARG A 10 20.72 -6.81 21.21
C ARG A 10 19.26 -6.43 21.47
N ASN A 11 18.98 -5.37 22.23
CA ASN A 11 17.61 -5.03 22.65
C ASN A 11 17.05 -3.71 22.12
N CYS A 12 17.72 -3.08 21.15
CA CYS A 12 17.26 -1.80 20.61
C CYS A 12 16.52 -2.02 19.29
N VAL A 13 15.19 -1.88 19.37
CA VAL A 13 14.23 -1.81 18.27
C VAL A 13 14.10 -3.14 17.50
N LYS A 14 13.10 -3.96 17.89
CA LYS A 14 12.38 -4.75 16.88
C LYS A 14 11.98 -3.74 15.81
N ALA A 15 12.71 -3.70 14.71
CA ALA A 15 12.18 -3.18 13.48
C ALA A 15 10.91 -4.00 13.27
N SER A 16 9.76 -3.41 13.60
CA SER A 16 8.46 -3.90 13.19
C SER A 16 8.59 -4.02 11.69
N THR A 17 8.93 -5.23 11.23
CA THR A 17 9.17 -5.52 9.83
C THR A 17 7.92 -5.02 9.15
N MET A 18 8.02 -3.96 8.35
CA MET A 18 6.93 -3.64 7.42
C MET A 18 6.64 -4.97 6.75
N LYS A 19 5.42 -5.48 6.96
CA LYS A 19 4.96 -6.70 6.31
C LYS A 19 5.38 -6.53 4.85
N ASN A 20 6.10 -7.51 4.30
CA ASN A 20 6.70 -7.42 2.98
C ASN A 20 5.58 -7.21 1.94
N THR A 21 5.17 -5.95 1.77
CA THR A 21 4.04 -5.54 0.94
C THR A 21 4.57 -5.43 -0.46
N THR A 22 4.42 -6.53 -1.18
CA THR A 22 4.76 -6.59 -2.60
C THR A 22 3.69 -5.82 -3.37
N PHE A 23 4.12 -4.78 -4.08
CA PHE A 23 3.27 -4.05 -5.02
C PHE A 23 3.47 -4.60 -6.43
N GLU A 24 2.39 -4.75 -7.17
CA GLU A 24 2.36 -5.31 -8.53
C GLU A 24 1.73 -4.32 -9.51
N ASN A 25 2.09 -4.44 -10.79
CA ASN A 25 1.51 -3.59 -11.82
C ASN A 25 0.00 -3.86 -11.96
N ILE A 26 -0.77 -2.80 -12.13
CA ILE A 26 -2.20 -2.88 -12.38
C ILE A 26 -2.40 -3.13 -13.88
N PHE A 27 -2.80 -4.34 -14.25
CA PHE A 27 -3.13 -4.70 -15.64
C PHE A 27 -4.60 -4.52 -15.97
N ASP A 28 -5.47 -4.62 -14.96
CA ASP A 28 -6.90 -4.43 -15.09
C ASP A 28 -7.41 -3.57 -13.92
N ALA A 29 -7.88 -2.37 -14.24
CA ALA A 29 -8.41 -1.46 -13.24
C ALA A 29 -9.77 -1.91 -12.70
N TYR A 30 -10.54 -2.76 -13.40
CA TYR A 30 -11.87 -3.20 -12.93
C TYR A 30 -11.81 -4.24 -11.80
N GLN A 31 -10.68 -4.93 -11.66
CA GLN A 31 -10.47 -5.94 -10.61
C GLN A 31 -10.00 -5.33 -9.29
N LEU A 32 -9.87 -4.01 -9.23
CA LEU A 32 -9.45 -3.30 -8.04
C LEU A 32 -10.55 -3.31 -6.98
N VAL A 33 -10.21 -3.81 -5.80
CA VAL A 33 -11.14 -3.89 -4.66
C VAL A 33 -11.01 -2.63 -3.80
N SER A 34 -12.14 -2.06 -3.38
CA SER A 34 -12.15 -0.96 -2.41
C SER A 34 -11.41 -1.37 -1.13
N GLY A 35 -10.59 -0.46 -0.60
CA GLY A 35 -9.71 -0.70 0.54
C GLY A 35 -8.30 -1.19 0.15
N ALA A 36 -8.08 -1.54 -1.12
CA ALA A 36 -6.74 -1.90 -1.60
C ALA A 36 -5.78 -0.73 -1.49
N LYS A 37 -4.52 -1.02 -1.14
CA LYS A 37 -3.47 -0.02 -1.10
C LYS A 37 -2.78 0.05 -2.44
N ILE A 38 -2.53 1.25 -2.93
CA ILE A 38 -1.75 1.50 -4.13
C ILE A 38 -0.63 2.46 -3.82
N LYS A 39 0.42 2.43 -4.64
CA LYS A 39 1.47 3.44 -4.64
C LYS A 39 1.82 3.86 -6.05
N ALA A 40 2.33 5.07 -6.20
CA ALA A 40 2.87 5.48 -7.48
C ALA A 40 4.16 4.69 -7.79
N LYS A 41 4.48 4.49 -9.06
CA LYS A 41 5.70 3.79 -9.48
C LYS A 41 6.98 4.57 -9.13
N ASN A 42 6.87 5.90 -9.06
CA ASN A 42 8.00 6.81 -8.87
C ASN A 42 8.05 7.45 -7.48
N TYR A 43 7.06 7.19 -6.62
CA TYR A 43 6.95 7.80 -5.28
C TYR A 43 6.55 6.75 -4.25
N ASP A 44 6.94 6.95 -3.00
CA ASP A 44 6.67 6.02 -1.91
C ASP A 44 5.34 6.29 -1.17
N GLU A 45 4.59 7.30 -1.61
CA GLU A 45 3.27 7.62 -1.06
C GLU A 45 2.27 6.50 -1.36
N ILE A 46 1.51 6.13 -0.32
CA ILE A 46 0.49 5.09 -0.37
C ILE A 46 -0.89 5.75 -0.33
N PHE A 47 -1.77 5.24 -1.16
CA PHE A 47 -3.18 5.63 -1.22
C PHE A 47 -4.05 4.41 -0.99
N GLU A 48 -5.21 4.62 -0.38
CA GLU A 48 -6.28 3.64 -0.32
C GLU A 48 -7.28 3.89 -1.46
N LEU A 49 -7.59 2.84 -2.22
CA LEU A 49 -8.63 2.85 -3.24
C LEU A 49 -10.02 2.87 -2.58
N GLY A 50 -10.83 3.83 -2.97
CA GLY A 50 -12.26 3.90 -2.68
C GLY A 50 -13.12 3.20 -3.73
N ALA A 51 -14.39 3.58 -3.78
CA ALA A 51 -15.33 3.06 -4.75
C ALA A 51 -15.02 3.53 -6.18
N TYR A 52 -15.35 2.67 -7.15
CA TYR A 52 -15.36 3.01 -8.57
C TYR A 52 -16.51 3.99 -8.88
N ASP A 53 -16.20 5.07 -9.60
CA ASP A 53 -17.17 6.03 -10.13
C ASP A 53 -17.24 5.86 -11.65
N GLY A 54 -18.32 5.22 -12.12
CA GLY A 54 -18.54 4.96 -13.55
C GLY A 54 -18.79 6.21 -14.38
N ASN A 55 -19.27 7.30 -13.79
CA ASN A 55 -19.46 8.57 -14.51
C ASN A 55 -18.12 9.23 -14.82
N LYS A 56 -17.13 9.04 -13.93
CA LYS A 56 -15.78 9.58 -14.08
C LYS A 56 -14.78 8.57 -14.62
N ARG A 57 -15.21 7.31 -14.82
CA ARG A 57 -14.41 6.18 -15.30
C ARG A 57 -13.09 6.05 -14.51
N GLY A 58 -13.24 5.98 -13.20
CA GLY A 58 -12.11 6.08 -12.30
C GLY A 58 -12.43 5.67 -10.88
N TYR A 59 -11.41 5.73 -10.03
CA TYR A 59 -11.51 5.41 -8.61
C TYR A 59 -11.26 6.65 -7.77
N THR A 60 -11.88 6.66 -6.60
CA THR A 60 -11.50 7.62 -5.56
C THR A 60 -10.25 7.13 -4.85
N LEU A 61 -9.30 8.02 -4.60
CA LEU A 61 -8.09 7.76 -3.82
C LEU A 61 -8.13 8.59 -2.54
N TYR A 62 -7.81 7.93 -1.44
CA TYR A 62 -7.62 8.55 -0.15
C TYR A 62 -6.15 8.41 0.24
N ALA A 63 -5.53 9.45 0.79
CA ALA A 63 -4.19 9.27 1.32
C ALA A 63 -4.20 8.29 2.49
N PHE A 64 -3.14 7.49 2.56
CA PHE A 64 -3.01 6.48 3.59
C PHE A 64 -1.60 6.49 4.16
N GLU A 65 -1.49 6.86 5.44
CA GLU A 65 -0.21 6.97 6.13
C GLU A 65 -0.29 6.36 7.52
N ASN A 66 0.76 5.65 7.95
CA ASN A 66 0.86 5.07 9.30
C ASN A 66 -0.35 4.21 9.73
N GLY A 67 -1.05 3.58 8.77
CA GLY A 67 -2.23 2.76 9.05
C GLY A 67 -3.55 3.52 9.08
N VAL A 68 -3.54 4.83 8.83
CA VAL A 68 -4.71 5.71 8.89
C VAL A 68 -5.03 6.24 7.49
N ARG A 69 -6.31 6.16 7.12
CA ARG A 69 -6.85 6.79 5.91
C ARG A 69 -7.32 8.20 6.24
N PHE A 70 -6.99 9.16 5.38
CA PHE A 70 -7.47 10.53 5.49
C PHE A 70 -8.68 10.73 4.56
N ASP A 71 -9.83 11.06 5.15
CA ASP A 71 -11.08 11.29 4.42
C ASP A 71 -11.32 12.76 4.07
N ASP A 72 -10.54 13.69 4.65
CA ASP A 72 -10.66 15.13 4.43
C ASP A 72 -10.29 15.56 2.99
N PHE A 73 -9.51 14.73 2.30
CA PHE A 73 -9.11 14.95 0.93
C PHE A 73 -9.14 13.65 0.15
N SER A 74 -9.78 13.71 -1.01
CA SER A 74 -9.88 12.60 -1.92
C SER A 74 -9.62 13.08 -3.34
N VAL A 75 -8.90 12.28 -4.10
CA VAL A 75 -8.61 12.57 -5.52
C VAL A 75 -9.31 11.52 -6.37
N ILE A 76 -9.84 11.92 -7.52
CA ILE A 76 -10.40 10.97 -8.47
C ILE A 76 -9.35 10.71 -9.55
N ILE A 77 -8.99 9.44 -9.71
CA ILE A 77 -7.99 9.01 -10.68
C ILE A 77 -8.65 8.15 -11.75
N SER A 78 -8.30 8.39 -13.01
CA SER A 78 -8.81 7.57 -14.11
C SER A 78 -8.18 6.16 -14.13
N GLU A 79 -8.89 5.20 -14.71
CA GLU A 79 -8.38 3.84 -14.96
C GLU A 79 -7.01 3.84 -15.65
N LYS A 80 -6.86 4.69 -16.68
CA LYS A 80 -5.64 4.81 -17.47
C LYS A 80 -4.45 5.26 -16.63
N GLU A 81 -4.67 6.25 -15.77
CA GLU A 81 -3.62 6.76 -14.88
C GLU A 81 -3.22 5.72 -13.84
N LEU A 82 -4.18 4.99 -13.27
CA LEU A 82 -3.89 3.87 -12.36
C LEU A 82 -2.98 2.83 -13.01
N MET A 83 -3.33 2.36 -14.21
CA MET A 83 -2.57 1.31 -14.90
C MET A 83 -1.15 1.76 -15.29
N ASN A 84 -1.04 3.01 -15.75
CA ASN A 84 0.24 3.53 -16.24
C ASN A 84 1.19 3.92 -15.11
N ASN A 85 0.68 4.51 -14.03
CA ASN A 85 1.50 5.22 -13.06
C ASN A 85 1.49 4.59 -11.66
N TYR A 86 0.61 3.63 -11.39
CA TYR A 86 0.46 3.05 -10.05
C TYR A 86 0.68 1.53 -10.04
N GLN A 87 0.91 1.03 -8.83
CA GLN A 87 1.02 -0.38 -8.50
C GLN A 87 0.10 -0.67 -7.31
N ILE A 88 -0.51 -1.86 -7.29
CA ILE A 88 -1.42 -2.30 -6.23
C ILE A 88 -0.74 -3.27 -5.29
N GLU A 89 -1.03 -3.16 -4.00
CA GLU A 89 -0.63 -4.10 -2.97
C GLU A 89 -1.20 -5.49 -3.28
N ARG A 90 -0.30 -6.48 -3.42
CA ARG A 90 -0.70 -7.86 -3.57
C ARG A 90 -1.19 -8.39 -2.23
N ILE A 91 -2.51 -8.36 -2.04
CA ILE A 91 -3.13 -9.07 -0.92
C ILE A 91 -3.02 -10.56 -1.22
N LYS A 92 -2.15 -11.27 -0.49
CA LYS A 92 -2.20 -12.73 -0.43
C LYS A 92 -3.51 -13.09 0.26
N VAL A 93 -4.57 -13.24 -0.51
CA VAL A 93 -5.80 -13.87 -0.05
C VAL A 93 -5.40 -15.33 0.19
N ASN A 94 -5.11 -15.69 1.45
CA ASN A 94 -5.14 -17.08 1.84
C ASN A 94 -6.59 -17.50 1.66
N GLN A 95 -6.89 -18.05 0.48
CA GLN A 95 -8.15 -18.69 0.18
C GLN A 95 -8.25 -19.85 1.17
N ALA A 96 -8.99 -19.64 2.26
CA ALA A 96 -9.38 -20.74 3.14
C ALA A 96 -10.25 -21.65 2.29
N ALA A 97 -9.69 -22.82 1.96
CA ALA A 97 -10.34 -23.88 1.20
C ALA A 97 -11.52 -24.48 1.96
#